data_AF-A0A6H9GGA5-F1
#
_entry.id   AF-A0A6H9GGA5-F1
#
_cell.length_a   1.000
_cell.length_b   1.000
_cell.length_c   1.000
_cell.angle_alpha   90.00
_cell.angle_beta   90.00
_cell.angle_gamma   90.00
#
_symmetry.space_group_name_H-M   'P 1'
#
loop_
_entity.id
_entity.type
_entity.pdbx_description
1 polymer ?
#
loop_
_entity_poly.entity_id
_entity_poly.type
_entity_poly.pdbx_seq_one_letter_code
_entity_poly.pdbx_strand_id
1 'polypeptide(L)'
;MKLLGRKEHYHLGQINKQQYIDEMYQFHQVLFDYSELLKDTDIASIRIQDDGVVFTSREQGIQIWCNQPDKRAAPFEILNFSFYEPAESHLIFELISTLGDSCNIFDIGANIGWYSLSIAKRFNQAKIWSFEPVKSTFDYFQKNLDLNLEINNITLYNFGFSNQNERLKFYVQPEASVSASLVNITESETIKEITCEVKRLDEFIDENPVKIDFIKCDVEGAELLVYQGGLETIKRDKPIIFTEMLRKWSAKFNYHPNQIIDLMAEIGYDCFTVCDHNLSRFSLMDDTTLETNFFFLHREKHSQQIQTFISTKTTS
;
A
#
# COMPACT_ATOMS: atom_id res chain seq x y z
N MET A 1 15.84 13.63 24.46
CA MET A 1 16.49 12.43 25.05
C MET A 1 15.45 11.32 25.12
N LYS A 2 15.75 10.12 24.61
CA LYS A 2 14.84 8.96 24.62
C LYS A 2 14.68 8.41 26.06
N LEU A 3 13.60 7.66 26.32
CA LEU A 3 13.29 7.03 27.62
C LEU A 3 14.49 6.29 28.23
N LEU A 4 15.24 5.55 27.41
CA LEU A 4 16.42 4.78 27.85
C LEU A 4 17.52 5.68 28.41
N GLY A 5 17.84 6.79 27.75
CA GLY A 5 18.86 7.72 28.23
C GLY A 5 18.50 8.36 29.57
N ARG A 6 17.20 8.64 29.78
CA ARG A 6 16.70 9.16 31.07
C ARG A 6 16.85 8.13 32.19
N LYS A 7 16.54 6.86 31.90
CA LYS A 7 16.70 5.76 32.84
C LYS A 7 18.17 5.54 33.21
N GLU A 8 19.07 5.62 32.25
CA GLU A 8 20.52 5.54 32.47
C GLU A 8 21.03 6.65 33.39
N HIS A 9 20.61 7.90 33.17
CA HIS A 9 21.00 9.04 34.01
C HIS A 9 20.63 8.82 35.49
N TYR A 10 19.43 8.28 35.75
CA TYR A 10 19.02 7.92 37.10
C TYR A 10 19.89 6.80 37.70
N HIS A 11 20.17 5.72 36.94
CA HIS A 11 21.01 4.62 37.41
C HIS A 11 22.46 5.04 37.67
N LEU A 12 22.98 6.01 36.92
CA LEU A 12 24.31 6.60 37.14
C LEU A 12 24.34 7.63 38.27
N GLY A 13 23.21 7.89 38.94
CA GLY A 13 23.10 8.86 40.04
C GLY A 13 23.21 10.32 39.61
N GLN A 14 23.04 10.62 38.31
CA GLN A 14 23.14 11.98 37.77
C GLN A 14 21.90 12.82 38.07
N ILE A 15 20.75 12.16 38.25
CA ILE A 15 19.49 12.77 38.68
C ILE A 15 18.92 11.98 39.85
N ASN A 16 18.23 12.67 40.77
CA ASN A 16 17.59 12.02 41.90
C ASN A 16 16.24 11.39 41.50
N LYS A 17 15.67 10.60 42.40
CA LYS A 17 14.40 9.88 42.16
C LYS A 17 13.23 10.82 41.81
N GLN A 18 13.12 11.96 42.49
CA GLN A 18 12.03 12.91 42.26
C GLN A 18 12.15 13.51 40.86
N GLN A 19 13.34 13.97 40.48
CA GLN A 19 13.62 14.48 39.14
C GLN A 19 13.32 13.44 38.07
N TYR A 20 13.73 12.19 38.27
CA TYR A 20 13.44 11.11 37.33
C TYR A 20 11.93 10.85 37.17
N ILE A 21 11.16 10.86 38.27
CA ILE A 21 9.69 10.70 38.20
C ILE A 21 9.06 11.84 37.40
N ASP A 22 9.41 13.08 37.69
CA ASP A 22 8.84 14.26 37.03
C ASP A 22 9.20 14.31 35.54
N GLU A 23 10.45 13.97 35.19
CA GLU A 23 10.90 13.88 33.80
C GLU A 23 10.21 12.73 33.04
N MET A 24 10.06 11.55 33.65
CA MET A 24 9.42 10.39 33.02
C MET A 24 7.91 10.54 32.89
N TYR A 25 7.27 11.24 33.83
CA TYR A 25 5.84 11.55 33.75
C TYR A 25 5.48 12.27 32.44
N GLN A 26 6.36 13.15 31.95
CA GLN A 26 6.15 13.84 30.67
C GLN A 26 6.02 12.89 29.47
N PHE A 27 6.65 11.72 29.53
CA PHE A 27 6.54 10.69 28.49
C PHE A 27 5.40 9.72 28.76
N HIS A 28 5.20 9.32 30.02
CA HIS A 28 4.15 8.37 30.38
C HIS A 28 2.74 8.97 30.21
N GLN A 29 2.57 10.29 30.40
CA GLN A 29 1.27 10.95 30.19
C GLN A 29 0.78 10.83 28.72
N VAL A 30 1.71 10.78 27.76
CA VAL A 30 1.41 10.64 26.32
C VAL A 30 0.64 9.34 26.03
N LEU A 31 0.83 8.28 26.84
CA LEU A 31 0.05 7.04 26.69
C LEU A 31 -1.45 7.27 26.89
N PHE A 32 -1.82 8.19 27.79
CA PHE A 32 -3.22 8.55 28.04
C PHE A 32 -3.76 9.47 26.94
N ASP A 33 -2.93 10.37 26.41
CA ASP A 33 -3.28 11.20 25.26
C ASP A 33 -3.58 10.34 24.02
N TYR A 34 -2.77 9.30 23.77
CA TYR A 34 -3.06 8.33 22.71
C TYR A 34 -4.39 7.62 22.94
N SER A 35 -4.71 7.22 24.19
CA SER A 35 -6.01 6.58 24.48
C SER A 35 -7.21 7.46 24.12
N GLU A 36 -7.08 8.79 24.26
CA GLU A 36 -8.10 9.74 23.82
C GLU A 36 -8.10 9.90 22.29
N LEU A 37 -6.92 10.04 21.68
CA LEU A 37 -6.74 10.16 20.22
C LEU A 37 -7.39 8.97 19.46
N LEU A 38 -7.27 7.75 19.98
CA LEU A 38 -7.78 6.55 19.32
C LEU A 38 -9.31 6.56 19.08
N LYS A 39 -10.07 7.34 19.85
CA LYS A 39 -11.55 7.33 19.80
C LYS A 39 -12.08 7.73 18.43
N ASP A 40 -11.40 8.66 17.76
CA ASP A 40 -11.82 9.24 16.48
C ASP A 40 -11.04 8.67 15.29
N THR A 41 -10.47 7.47 15.44
CA THR A 41 -9.69 6.79 14.40
C THR A 41 -10.15 5.35 14.21
N ASP A 42 -9.83 4.78 13.05
CA ASP A 42 -9.93 3.34 12.80
C ASP A 42 -8.87 2.52 13.55
N ILE A 43 -8.04 3.10 14.44
CA ILE A 43 -7.21 2.30 15.34
C ILE A 43 -7.99 2.01 16.63
N ALA A 44 -8.32 0.74 16.86
CA ALA A 44 -8.99 0.28 18.08
C ALA A 44 -8.05 0.18 19.28
N SER A 45 -6.81 -0.28 19.06
CA SER A 45 -5.83 -0.43 20.14
C SER A 45 -4.40 -0.38 19.63
N ILE A 46 -3.50 0.04 20.52
CA ILE A 46 -2.05 0.01 20.34
C ILE A 46 -1.46 -0.85 21.45
N ARG A 47 -0.83 -1.96 21.10
CA ARG A 47 -0.18 -2.88 22.06
C ARG A 47 1.33 -2.70 21.97
N ILE A 48 1.93 -2.18 23.03
CA ILE A 48 3.39 -2.07 23.16
C ILE A 48 3.95 -3.41 23.63
N GLN A 49 4.93 -3.94 22.90
CA GLN A 49 5.66 -5.18 23.21
C GLN A 49 7.16 -4.87 23.39
N ASP A 50 7.94 -5.84 23.85
CA ASP A 50 9.38 -5.69 24.06
C ASP A 50 10.20 -5.70 22.76
N ASP A 51 9.58 -6.09 21.64
CA ASP A 51 10.18 -6.13 20.30
C ASP A 51 9.50 -5.20 19.28
N GLY A 52 8.45 -4.45 19.65
CA GLY A 52 7.75 -3.53 18.76
C GLY A 52 6.37 -3.10 19.26
N VAL A 53 5.54 -2.58 18.35
CA VAL A 53 4.18 -2.12 18.64
C VAL A 53 3.20 -2.74 17.64
N VAL A 54 2.07 -3.25 18.13
CA VAL A 54 0.99 -3.77 17.27
C VAL A 54 -0.20 -2.83 17.31
N PHE A 55 -0.62 -2.38 16.13
CA PHE A 55 -1.84 -1.62 15.91
C PHE A 55 -2.96 -2.58 15.51
N THR A 56 -4.16 -2.39 16.05
CA THR A 56 -5.34 -3.16 15.64
C THR A 56 -6.38 -2.22 15.06
N SER A 57 -6.81 -2.47 13.81
CA SER A 57 -7.86 -1.68 13.18
C SER A 57 -9.22 -1.92 13.84
N ARG A 58 -10.13 -0.96 13.80
CA ARG A 58 -11.40 -0.98 14.53
C ARG A 58 -12.48 -1.65 13.70
N GLU A 59 -12.60 -1.29 12.44
CA GLU A 59 -13.63 -1.83 11.55
C GLU A 59 -13.40 -3.30 11.25
N GLN A 60 -12.15 -3.67 10.95
CA GLN A 60 -11.83 -5.02 10.48
C GLN A 60 -11.04 -5.82 11.51
N GLY A 61 -10.54 -5.23 12.60
CA GLY A 61 -9.74 -5.96 13.58
C GLY A 61 -8.41 -6.46 13.02
N ILE A 62 -7.84 -5.77 12.02
CA ILE A 62 -6.57 -6.14 11.36
C ILE A 62 -5.42 -5.75 12.27
N GLN A 63 -4.51 -6.68 12.53
CA GLN A 63 -3.33 -6.45 13.34
C GLN A 63 -2.11 -6.15 12.46
N ILE A 64 -1.44 -5.03 12.70
CA ILE A 64 -0.22 -4.63 12.00
C ILE A 64 0.89 -4.37 13.02
N TRP A 65 2.03 -5.04 12.85
CA TRP A 65 3.23 -4.81 13.64
C TRP A 65 4.09 -3.70 13.03
N CYS A 66 4.55 -2.80 13.91
CA CYS A 66 5.45 -1.70 13.60
C CYS A 66 6.59 -1.72 14.62
N ASN A 67 7.82 -1.96 14.18
CA ASN A 67 9.02 -1.95 15.04
C ASN A 67 9.93 -0.73 14.82
N GLN A 68 9.67 0.04 13.78
CA GLN A 68 10.35 1.27 13.45
C GLN A 68 9.31 2.32 13.07
N PRO A 69 9.52 3.58 13.48
CA PRO A 69 8.59 4.65 13.15
C PRO A 69 8.71 4.98 11.66
N ASP A 70 7.85 4.36 10.86
CA ASP A 70 7.59 4.82 9.50
C ASP A 70 6.39 5.75 9.51
N LYS A 71 6.65 7.04 9.31
CA LYS A 71 5.63 8.08 9.35
C LYS A 71 4.53 7.94 8.29
N ARG A 72 4.74 7.10 7.25
CA ARG A 72 3.80 6.89 6.14
C ARG A 72 3.15 5.50 6.16
N ALA A 73 3.52 4.63 7.09
CA ALA A 73 2.88 3.32 7.19
C ALA A 73 1.40 3.48 7.56
N ALA A 74 0.55 2.60 7.02
CA ALA A 74 -0.91 2.73 7.16
C ALA A 74 -1.39 3.00 8.61
N PRO A 75 -0.89 2.33 9.67
CA PRO A 75 -1.32 2.64 11.03
C PRO A 75 -1.06 4.08 11.48
N PHE A 76 0.04 4.70 11.04
CA PHE A 76 0.36 6.09 11.39
C PHE A 76 -0.47 7.08 10.58
N GLU A 77 -0.74 6.80 9.31
CA GLU A 77 -1.67 7.61 8.50
C GLU A 77 -3.09 7.54 9.10
N ILE A 78 -3.57 6.37 9.55
CA ILE A 78 -4.87 6.24 10.25
C ILE A 78 -4.88 7.03 11.56
N LEU A 79 -3.80 7.00 12.34
CA LEU A 79 -3.71 7.81 13.56
C LEU A 79 -3.79 9.31 13.28
N ASN A 80 -3.19 9.76 12.18
CA ASN A 80 -3.10 11.20 11.84
C ASN A 80 -4.37 11.71 11.15
N PHE A 81 -5.03 10.88 10.33
CA PHE A 81 -6.11 11.27 9.44
C PHE A 81 -7.40 10.48 9.65
N SER A 82 -7.51 9.78 10.78
CA SER A 82 -8.62 8.92 11.21
C SER A 82 -8.84 7.64 10.40
N PHE A 83 -8.59 7.67 9.08
CA PHE A 83 -8.78 6.54 8.17
C PHE A 83 -7.67 6.52 7.11
N TYR A 84 -7.43 5.34 6.53
CA TYR A 84 -6.49 5.18 5.41
C TYR A 84 -7.26 5.13 4.10
N GLU A 85 -7.14 6.17 3.27
CA GLU A 85 -7.72 6.24 1.91
C GLU A 85 -9.18 5.74 1.87
N PRO A 86 -10.10 6.35 2.64
CA PRO A 86 -11.44 5.78 2.86
C PRO A 86 -12.29 5.77 1.58
N ALA A 87 -12.10 6.73 0.67
CA ALA A 87 -12.87 6.81 -0.56
C ALA A 87 -12.43 5.73 -1.56
N GLU A 88 -11.12 5.52 -1.70
CA GLU A 88 -10.50 4.50 -2.53
C GLU A 88 -10.81 3.11 -1.99
N SER A 89 -10.61 2.89 -0.69
CA SER A 89 -10.90 1.61 -0.03
C SER A 89 -12.36 1.20 -0.18
N HIS A 90 -13.29 2.15 -0.05
CA HIS A 90 -14.70 1.91 -0.32
C HIS A 90 -14.93 1.42 -1.76
N LEU A 91 -14.38 2.14 -2.74
CA LEU A 91 -14.59 1.80 -4.15
C LEU A 91 -13.91 0.49 -4.55
N ILE A 92 -12.73 0.18 -4.00
CA ILE A 92 -12.07 -1.11 -4.15
C ILE A 92 -12.99 -2.24 -3.67
N PHE A 93 -13.55 -2.11 -2.47
CA PHE A 93 -14.45 -3.13 -1.93
C PHE A 93 -15.74 -3.27 -2.72
N GLU A 94 -16.36 -2.16 -3.13
CA GLU A 94 -17.56 -2.20 -3.97
C GLU A 94 -17.27 -2.87 -5.32
N LEU A 95 -16.17 -2.52 -5.99
CA LEU A 95 -15.79 -3.12 -7.27
C LEU A 95 -15.48 -4.61 -7.13
N ILE A 96 -14.70 -5.01 -6.12
CA ILE A 96 -14.40 -6.44 -5.85
C ILE A 96 -15.68 -7.23 -5.58
N SER A 97 -16.64 -6.66 -4.84
CA SER A 97 -17.92 -7.33 -4.57
C SER A 97 -18.70 -7.70 -5.85
N THR A 98 -18.47 -6.97 -6.95
CA THR A 98 -19.09 -7.27 -8.25
C THR A 98 -18.41 -8.41 -9.02
N LEU A 99 -17.23 -8.86 -8.60
CA LEU A 99 -16.43 -9.90 -9.29
C LEU A 99 -16.81 -11.33 -8.87
N GLY A 100 -17.70 -11.46 -7.88
CA GLY A 100 -18.12 -12.73 -7.29
C GLY A 100 -17.14 -13.23 -6.20
N ASP A 101 -17.59 -14.27 -5.49
CA ASP A 101 -16.91 -14.71 -4.26
C ASP A 101 -15.53 -15.34 -4.51
N SER A 102 -15.31 -15.96 -5.67
CA SER A 102 -14.07 -16.70 -6.00
C SER A 102 -13.21 -16.00 -7.06
N CYS A 103 -12.87 -14.74 -6.82
CA CYS A 103 -12.01 -13.94 -7.70
C CYS A 103 -10.52 -14.00 -7.30
N ASN A 104 -9.62 -13.75 -8.26
CA ASN A 104 -8.18 -13.63 -7.98
C ASN A 104 -7.75 -12.16 -8.02
N ILE A 105 -7.09 -11.74 -6.95
CA ILE A 105 -6.69 -10.36 -6.69
C ILE A 105 -5.16 -10.33 -6.60
N PHE A 106 -4.53 -9.50 -7.43
CA PHE A 106 -3.09 -9.30 -7.40
C PHE A 106 -2.78 -7.99 -6.69
N ASP A 107 -2.03 -8.04 -5.60
CA ASP A 107 -1.52 -6.87 -4.87
C ASP A 107 -0.03 -6.72 -5.19
N ILE A 108 0.27 -5.86 -6.16
CA ILE A 108 1.62 -5.60 -6.68
C ILE A 108 2.18 -4.39 -5.94
N GLY A 109 3.31 -4.59 -5.25
CA GLY A 109 3.85 -3.64 -4.29
C GLY A 109 3.03 -3.64 -3.01
N ALA A 110 2.87 -4.84 -2.42
CA ALA A 110 1.96 -5.05 -1.30
C ALA A 110 2.43 -4.40 0.01
N ASN A 111 3.68 -3.95 0.08
CA ASN A 111 4.27 -3.29 1.25
C ASN A 111 4.07 -4.16 2.51
N ILE A 112 3.68 -3.59 3.65
CA ILE A 112 3.39 -4.31 4.89
C ILE A 112 2.04 -5.07 4.87
N GLY A 113 1.32 -5.06 3.76
CA GLY A 113 0.13 -5.90 3.54
C GLY A 113 -1.21 -5.30 3.95
N TRP A 114 -1.32 -3.99 4.16
CA TRP A 114 -2.58 -3.35 4.59
C TRP A 114 -3.75 -3.68 3.67
N TYR A 115 -3.61 -3.46 2.35
CA TYR A 115 -4.65 -3.78 1.38
C TYR A 115 -4.94 -5.27 1.29
N SER A 116 -3.89 -6.08 1.14
CA SER A 116 -4.01 -7.55 1.11
C SER A 116 -4.79 -8.11 2.29
N LEU A 117 -4.46 -7.71 3.53
CA LEU A 117 -5.14 -8.17 4.75
C LEU A 117 -6.59 -7.67 4.79
N SER A 118 -6.82 -6.41 4.42
CA SER A 118 -8.15 -5.78 4.43
C SER A 118 -9.11 -6.43 3.44
N ILE A 119 -8.63 -6.70 2.23
CA ILE A 119 -9.37 -7.40 1.18
C ILE A 119 -9.62 -8.85 1.60
N ALA A 120 -8.59 -9.57 2.05
CA ALA A 120 -8.70 -10.97 2.41
C ALA A 120 -9.69 -11.23 3.55
N LYS A 121 -9.72 -10.33 4.55
CA LYS A 121 -10.65 -10.39 5.67
C LYS A 121 -12.10 -10.14 5.27
N ARG A 122 -12.33 -9.26 4.29
CA ARG A 122 -13.68 -8.94 3.77
C ARG A 122 -14.18 -9.97 2.76
N PHE A 123 -13.31 -10.51 1.93
CA PHE A 123 -13.63 -11.45 0.85
C PHE A 123 -12.89 -12.77 1.08
N ASN A 124 -13.37 -13.57 2.04
CA ASN A 124 -12.68 -14.79 2.48
C ASN A 124 -12.58 -15.92 1.43
N GLN A 125 -13.33 -15.82 0.33
CA GLN A 125 -13.25 -16.76 -0.80
C GLN A 125 -12.40 -16.24 -1.97
N ALA A 126 -12.05 -14.95 -1.97
CA ALA A 126 -11.11 -14.41 -2.94
C ALA A 126 -9.72 -14.96 -2.65
N LYS A 127 -8.90 -15.12 -3.70
CA LYS A 127 -7.48 -15.48 -3.57
C LYS A 127 -6.62 -14.26 -3.82
N ILE A 128 -5.79 -13.92 -2.86
CA ILE A 128 -4.91 -12.75 -2.94
C ILE A 128 -3.50 -13.23 -3.22
N TRP A 129 -2.89 -12.68 -4.25
CA TRP A 129 -1.51 -12.92 -4.66
C TRP A 129 -0.75 -11.61 -4.44
N SER A 130 0.09 -11.59 -3.41
CA SER A 130 0.78 -10.38 -2.96
C SER A 130 2.26 -10.43 -3.31
N PHE A 131 2.79 -9.33 -3.81
CA PHE A 131 4.16 -9.25 -4.31
C PHE A 131 4.90 -8.07 -3.67
N GLU A 132 5.98 -8.35 -2.94
CA GLU A 132 6.80 -7.34 -2.28
C GLU A 132 8.30 -7.62 -2.53
N PRO A 133 8.99 -6.83 -3.38
CA PRO A 133 10.39 -7.07 -3.73
C PRO A 133 11.37 -6.82 -2.56
N VAL A 134 11.07 -5.90 -1.66
CA VAL A 134 11.99 -5.50 -0.58
C VAL A 134 11.92 -6.49 0.56
N LYS A 135 13.00 -7.26 0.77
CA LYS A 135 13.02 -8.34 1.77
C LYS A 135 12.60 -7.91 3.17
N SER A 136 13.05 -6.74 3.64
CA SER A 136 12.65 -6.23 4.97
C SER A 136 11.15 -5.93 5.04
N THR A 137 10.57 -5.39 3.97
CA THR A 137 9.14 -5.08 3.88
C THR A 137 8.30 -6.36 3.76
N PHE A 138 8.77 -7.31 2.96
CA PHE A 138 8.22 -8.66 2.89
C PHE A 138 8.20 -9.35 4.27
N ASP A 139 9.27 -9.21 5.06
CA ASP A 139 9.34 -9.80 6.41
C ASP A 139 8.35 -9.15 7.38
N TYR A 140 8.10 -7.84 7.25
CA TYR A 140 7.03 -7.17 7.99
C TYR A 140 5.67 -7.73 7.62
N PHE A 141 5.39 -7.90 6.32
CA PHE A 141 4.13 -8.48 5.89
C PHE A 141 3.99 -9.93 6.38
N GLN A 142 5.05 -10.75 6.32
CA GLN A 142 5.00 -12.10 6.88
C GLN A 142 4.64 -12.09 8.38
N LYS A 143 5.23 -11.19 9.16
CA LYS A 143 4.88 -11.03 10.58
C LYS A 143 3.43 -10.55 10.77
N ASN A 144 2.91 -9.71 9.88
CA ASN A 144 1.51 -9.30 9.92
C ASN A 144 0.56 -10.46 9.57
N LEU A 145 0.93 -11.35 8.64
CA LEU A 145 0.18 -12.59 8.40
C LEU A 145 0.14 -13.46 9.66
N ASP A 146 1.27 -13.60 10.36
CA ASP A 146 1.36 -14.36 11.61
C ASP A 146 0.50 -13.77 12.75
N LEU A 147 0.17 -12.47 12.69
CA LEU A 147 -0.74 -11.80 13.62
C LEU A 147 -2.22 -11.95 13.25
N ASN A 148 -2.54 -12.32 12.01
CA ASN A 148 -3.91 -12.46 11.50
C ASN A 148 -4.15 -13.89 10.99
N LEU A 149 -3.90 -14.89 11.85
CA LEU A 149 -3.93 -16.32 11.50
C LEU A 149 -5.27 -16.82 10.95
N GLU A 150 -6.36 -16.08 11.14
CA GLU A 150 -7.65 -16.39 10.54
C GLU A 150 -7.67 -16.17 9.01
N ILE A 151 -6.74 -15.36 8.48
CA ILE A 151 -6.60 -15.07 7.06
C ILE A 151 -5.71 -16.13 6.42
N ASN A 152 -6.29 -16.97 5.56
CA ASN A 152 -5.61 -18.11 4.92
C ASN A 152 -5.65 -18.08 3.39
N ASN A 153 -6.15 -16.99 2.81
CA ASN A 153 -6.38 -16.81 1.39
C ASN A 153 -5.40 -15.81 0.73
N ILE A 154 -4.24 -15.56 1.37
CA ILE A 154 -3.14 -14.74 0.83
C ILE A 154 -1.93 -15.64 0.55
N THR A 155 -1.35 -15.50 -0.64
CA THR A 155 -0.03 -16.04 -1.00
C THR A 155 0.94 -14.89 -1.21
N LEU A 156 2.04 -14.86 -0.46
CA LEU A 156 3.01 -13.77 -0.47
C LEU A 156 4.31 -14.18 -1.20
N TYR A 157 4.79 -13.32 -2.11
CA TYR A 157 5.99 -13.54 -2.93
C TYR A 157 7.02 -12.43 -2.72
N ASN A 158 8.30 -12.80 -2.57
CA ASN A 158 9.41 -11.86 -2.40
C ASN A 158 10.09 -11.50 -3.73
N PHE A 159 9.32 -10.97 -4.67
CA PHE A 159 9.82 -10.34 -5.89
C PHE A 159 8.82 -9.29 -6.37
N GLY A 160 9.25 -8.39 -7.25
CA GLY A 160 8.38 -7.39 -7.89
C GLY A 160 8.12 -7.72 -9.36
N PHE A 161 7.30 -6.90 -10.02
CA PHE A 161 7.12 -6.98 -11.47
C PHE A 161 7.81 -5.82 -12.20
N SER A 162 8.25 -6.08 -13.42
CA SER A 162 8.84 -5.12 -14.36
C SER A 162 8.61 -5.61 -15.79
N ASN A 163 9.12 -4.88 -16.79
CA ASN A 163 9.04 -5.27 -18.19
C ASN A 163 10.08 -6.33 -18.59
N GLN A 164 10.98 -6.72 -17.69
CA GLN A 164 12.03 -7.72 -17.89
C GLN A 164 12.24 -8.57 -16.62
N ASN A 165 12.79 -9.77 -16.80
CA ASN A 165 13.26 -10.59 -15.68
C ASN A 165 14.70 -10.24 -15.36
N GLU A 166 14.93 -9.62 -14.21
CA GLU A 166 16.27 -9.21 -13.81
C GLU A 166 16.37 -8.96 -12.30
N ARG A 167 17.56 -8.57 -11.87
CA ARG A 167 17.81 -8.09 -10.52
C ARG A 167 18.03 -6.59 -10.57
N LEU A 168 17.07 -5.82 -10.06
CA LEU A 168 17.14 -4.37 -10.05
C LEU A 168 17.67 -3.83 -8.71
N LYS A 169 18.35 -2.70 -8.77
CA LYS A 169 18.81 -1.96 -7.59
C LYS A 169 17.70 -1.03 -7.10
N PHE A 170 17.26 -1.24 -5.88
CA PHE A 170 16.34 -0.37 -5.15
C PHE A 170 17.12 0.44 -4.13
N TYR A 171 16.67 1.66 -3.87
CA TYR A 171 17.20 2.57 -2.88
C TYR A 171 16.17 2.71 -1.76
N VAL A 172 16.54 2.25 -0.57
CA VAL A 172 15.66 2.24 0.61
C VAL A 172 16.21 3.16 1.66
N GLN A 173 15.34 3.97 2.25
CA GLN A 173 15.67 4.75 3.45
C GLN A 173 15.40 3.89 4.70
N PRO A 174 16.40 3.68 5.58
CA PRO A 174 16.23 2.86 6.78
C PRO A 174 15.12 3.35 7.74
N GLU A 175 14.76 4.64 7.70
CA GLU A 175 13.75 5.25 8.59
C GLU A 175 12.38 5.44 7.92
N ALA A 176 12.20 4.99 6.67
CA ALA A 176 10.95 5.03 5.95
C ALA A 176 10.80 3.73 5.15
N SER A 177 10.17 2.71 5.75
CA SER A 177 9.87 1.44 5.08
C SER A 177 8.96 1.57 3.85
N VAL A 178 8.25 2.70 3.71
CA VAL A 178 7.25 2.95 2.66
C VAL A 178 7.87 3.42 1.34
N SER A 179 9.07 4.00 1.32
CA SER A 179 9.63 4.55 0.07
C SER A 179 10.87 3.79 -0.39
N ALA A 180 10.66 2.59 -0.93
CA ALA A 180 11.67 1.91 -1.74
C ALA A 180 11.48 2.32 -3.21
N SER A 181 12.39 3.12 -3.75
CA SER A 181 12.35 3.50 -5.17
C SER A 181 13.54 2.91 -5.90
N LEU A 182 13.38 2.60 -7.18
CA LEU A 182 14.48 2.18 -8.06
C LEU A 182 15.50 3.31 -8.33
N VAL A 183 15.24 4.53 -7.86
CA VAL A 183 16.13 5.68 -8.01
C VAL A 183 16.35 6.36 -6.65
N ASN A 184 17.59 6.77 -6.38
CA ASN A 184 17.97 7.48 -5.17
C ASN A 184 17.13 8.77 -5.01
N ILE A 185 16.27 8.82 -3.99
CA ILE A 185 15.16 9.78 -3.86
C ILE A 185 15.55 11.05 -3.09
N THR A 186 16.64 11.02 -2.34
CA THR A 186 17.03 12.13 -1.47
C THR A 186 18.54 12.15 -1.41
N GLU A 187 19.18 13.32 -1.53
CA GLU A 187 20.58 13.53 -1.18
C GLU A 187 20.81 13.38 0.35
N SER A 188 20.30 12.29 0.93
CA SER A 188 20.40 11.90 2.32
C SER A 188 21.49 10.83 2.44
N GLU A 189 22.42 11.04 3.36
CA GLU A 189 23.58 10.16 3.62
C GLU A 189 23.20 8.74 4.10
N THR A 190 21.90 8.44 4.26
CA THR A 190 21.39 7.20 4.89
C THR A 190 20.78 6.18 3.93
N ILE A 191 20.79 6.42 2.62
CA ILE A 191 20.19 5.49 1.65
C ILE A 191 20.99 4.19 1.55
N LYS A 192 20.30 3.06 1.67
CA LYS A 192 20.86 1.73 1.40
C LYS A 192 20.44 1.26 0.02
N GLU A 193 21.42 0.89 -0.78
CA GLU A 193 21.18 0.15 -2.03
C GLU A 193 20.91 -1.31 -1.68
N ILE A 194 19.79 -1.84 -2.16
CA ILE A 194 19.44 -3.26 -2.08
C ILE A 194 19.15 -3.79 -3.48
N THR A 195 19.36 -5.08 -3.70
CA THR A 195 19.07 -5.71 -4.99
C THR A 195 17.87 -6.64 -4.85
N CYS A 196 16.80 -6.33 -5.56
CA CYS A 196 15.57 -7.12 -5.55
C CYS A 196 15.38 -7.85 -6.88
N GLU A 197 14.71 -8.99 -6.82
CA GLU A 197 14.30 -9.73 -8.01
C GLU A 197 13.03 -9.10 -8.59
N VAL A 198 13.00 -8.92 -9.90
CA VAL A 198 11.80 -8.55 -10.65
C VAL A 198 11.56 -9.52 -11.79
N LYS A 199 10.29 -9.74 -12.10
CA LYS A 199 9.83 -10.64 -13.16
C LYS A 199 8.85 -9.93 -14.09
N ARG A 200 8.61 -10.51 -15.26
CA ARG A 200 7.46 -10.16 -16.10
C ARG A 200 6.22 -10.86 -15.57
N LEU A 201 5.11 -10.12 -15.47
CA LEU A 201 3.83 -10.67 -15.04
C LEU A 201 3.35 -11.76 -16.01
N ASP A 202 3.52 -11.58 -17.32
CA ASP A 202 3.13 -12.59 -18.31
C ASP A 202 3.86 -13.92 -18.08
N GLU A 203 5.17 -13.89 -17.79
CA GLU A 203 5.95 -15.11 -17.55
C GLU A 203 5.58 -15.78 -16.23
N PHE A 204 5.30 -15.00 -15.17
CA PHE A 204 4.78 -15.55 -13.92
C PHE A 204 3.45 -16.29 -14.11
N ILE A 205 2.56 -15.75 -14.96
CA ILE A 205 1.25 -16.33 -15.26
C ILE A 205 1.36 -17.58 -16.13
N ASP A 206 2.35 -17.65 -17.03
CA ASP A 206 2.65 -18.87 -17.79
C ASP A 206 3.10 -20.01 -16.85
N GLU A 207 3.92 -19.69 -15.84
CA GLU A 207 4.38 -20.66 -14.83
C GLU A 207 3.30 -21.01 -13.79
N ASN A 208 2.39 -20.07 -13.51
CA ASN A 208 1.34 -20.19 -12.50
C ASN A 208 -0.02 -19.86 -13.11
N PRO A 209 -0.63 -20.76 -13.92
CA PRO A 209 -1.84 -20.45 -14.66
C PRO A 209 -3.00 -20.07 -13.74
N VAL A 210 -3.34 -18.79 -13.75
CA VAL A 210 -4.47 -18.21 -13.02
C VAL A 210 -5.03 -17.03 -13.83
N LYS A 211 -6.35 -16.84 -13.76
CA LYS A 211 -7.02 -15.67 -14.33
C LYS A 211 -7.02 -14.54 -13.30
N ILE A 212 -6.60 -13.33 -13.69
CA ILE A 212 -6.61 -12.16 -12.80
C ILE A 212 -7.92 -11.39 -12.97
N ASP A 213 -8.63 -11.13 -11.86
CA ASP A 213 -9.89 -10.37 -11.88
C ASP A 213 -9.70 -8.93 -11.39
N PHE A 214 -8.75 -8.71 -10.47
CA PHE A 214 -8.43 -7.39 -9.93
C PHE A 214 -6.91 -7.24 -9.74
N ILE A 215 -6.37 -6.05 -10.04
CA ILE A 215 -4.99 -5.67 -9.76
C ILE A 215 -4.99 -4.41 -8.91
N LYS A 216 -4.34 -4.42 -7.75
CA LYS A 216 -3.81 -3.22 -7.10
C LYS A 216 -2.33 -3.10 -7.46
N CYS A 217 -1.91 -1.94 -7.96
CA CYS A 217 -0.53 -1.70 -8.39
C CYS A 217 -0.04 -0.36 -7.85
N ASP A 218 0.86 -0.43 -6.88
CA ASP A 218 1.54 0.74 -6.32
C ASP A 218 2.99 0.31 -6.10
N VAL A 219 3.85 0.74 -7.04
CA VAL A 219 5.25 0.33 -7.11
C VAL A 219 6.16 1.56 -7.19
N GLU A 220 5.71 2.66 -6.60
CA GLU A 220 6.50 3.87 -6.36
C GLU A 220 7.11 4.45 -7.66
N GLY A 221 6.34 4.42 -8.75
CA GLY A 221 6.69 5.01 -10.05
C GLY A 221 7.03 4.01 -11.15
N ALA A 222 7.15 2.71 -10.87
CA ALA A 222 7.48 1.70 -11.88
C ALA A 222 6.25 1.11 -12.60
N GLU A 223 5.07 1.68 -12.44
CA GLU A 223 3.78 1.09 -12.85
C GLU A 223 3.74 0.79 -14.36
N LEU A 224 4.26 1.70 -15.19
CA LEU A 224 4.34 1.48 -16.64
C LEU A 224 5.13 0.21 -16.99
N LEU A 225 6.23 -0.08 -16.27
CA LEU A 225 7.06 -1.26 -16.53
C LEU A 225 6.32 -2.54 -16.13
N VAL A 226 5.58 -2.52 -15.02
CA VAL A 226 4.70 -3.62 -14.60
C VAL A 226 3.68 -3.92 -15.70
N TYR A 227 3.00 -2.90 -16.23
CA TYR A 227 1.99 -3.06 -17.27
C TYR A 227 2.56 -3.53 -18.59
N GLN A 228 3.74 -3.04 -18.99
CA GLN A 228 4.45 -3.55 -20.17
C GLN A 228 4.83 -5.03 -20.01
N GLY A 229 5.26 -5.44 -18.81
CA GLY A 229 5.61 -6.83 -18.51
C GLY A 229 4.43 -7.79 -18.37
N GLY A 230 3.20 -7.27 -18.27
CA GLY A 230 1.96 -8.03 -18.10
C GLY A 230 0.89 -7.78 -19.15
N LEU A 231 1.28 -7.16 -20.27
CA LEU A 231 0.32 -6.61 -21.24
C LEU A 231 -0.57 -7.70 -21.85
N GLU A 232 0.00 -8.88 -22.12
CA GLU A 232 -0.76 -9.97 -22.74
C GLU A 232 -1.77 -10.58 -21.75
N THR A 233 -1.38 -10.73 -20.49
CA THR A 233 -2.28 -11.13 -19.40
C THR A 233 -3.40 -10.13 -19.19
N ILE A 234 -3.08 -8.82 -19.13
CA ILE A 234 -4.08 -7.76 -18.92
C ILE A 234 -5.07 -7.71 -20.07
N LYS A 235 -4.61 -7.82 -21.33
CA LYS A 235 -5.49 -7.91 -22.52
C LYS A 235 -6.42 -9.12 -22.47
N ARG A 236 -5.90 -10.27 -22.06
CA ARG A 236 -6.63 -11.55 -21.98
C ARG A 236 -7.69 -11.52 -20.89
N ASP A 237 -7.29 -11.22 -19.67
CA ASP A 237 -8.13 -11.38 -18.49
C ASP A 237 -9.00 -10.16 -18.23
N LYS A 238 -8.55 -9.00 -18.69
CA LYS A 238 -9.19 -7.70 -18.52
C LYS A 238 -9.53 -7.41 -17.05
N PRO A 239 -8.58 -7.46 -16.09
CA PRO A 239 -8.87 -7.19 -14.68
C PRO A 239 -9.32 -5.74 -14.46
N ILE A 240 -10.05 -5.46 -13.38
CA ILE A 240 -10.17 -4.09 -12.86
C ILE A 240 -8.81 -3.72 -12.25
N ILE A 241 -8.31 -2.53 -12.52
CA ILE A 241 -7.01 -2.09 -12.00
C ILE A 241 -7.20 -0.86 -11.13
N PHE A 242 -6.66 -0.89 -9.91
CA PHE A 242 -6.44 0.27 -9.05
C PHE A 242 -4.93 0.55 -8.99
N THR A 243 -4.51 1.79 -9.21
CA THR A 243 -3.09 2.12 -9.26
C THR A 243 -2.78 3.55 -8.86
N GLU A 244 -1.60 3.75 -8.28
CA GLU A 244 -1.07 5.08 -8.02
C GLU A 244 -0.27 5.58 -9.24
N MET A 245 -0.58 6.77 -9.72
CA MET A 245 0.15 7.45 -10.80
C MET A 245 0.63 8.82 -10.33
N LEU A 246 1.93 8.93 -10.07
CA LEU A 246 2.56 10.18 -9.64
C LEU A 246 3.61 10.66 -10.63
N ARG A 247 3.45 11.88 -11.14
CA ARG A 247 4.40 12.52 -12.08
C ARG A 247 5.82 12.60 -11.50
N LYS A 248 5.96 12.99 -10.24
CA LYS A 248 7.25 13.07 -9.53
C LYS A 248 7.98 11.73 -9.43
N TRP A 249 7.26 10.61 -9.47
CA TRP A 249 7.84 9.27 -9.33
C TRP A 249 8.12 8.66 -10.70
N SER A 250 7.13 8.66 -11.59
CA SER A 250 7.29 8.25 -12.99
C SER A 250 8.40 8.98 -13.74
N ALA A 251 8.62 10.28 -13.45
CA ALA A 251 9.73 11.04 -14.05
C ALA A 251 11.11 10.41 -13.77
N LYS A 252 11.28 9.73 -12.63
CA LYS A 252 12.54 9.04 -12.29
C LYS A 252 12.79 7.80 -13.16
N PHE A 253 11.72 7.26 -13.74
CA PHE A 253 11.74 6.16 -14.68
C PHE A 253 11.72 6.65 -16.14
N ASN A 254 11.92 7.95 -16.36
CA ASN A 254 11.94 8.60 -17.67
C ASN A 254 10.65 8.41 -18.48
N TYR A 255 9.50 8.38 -17.80
CA TYR A 255 8.19 8.39 -18.47
C TYR A 255 7.21 9.37 -17.82
N HIS A 256 6.12 9.66 -18.55
CA HIS A 256 5.01 10.48 -18.05
C HIS A 256 3.78 9.58 -17.81
N PRO A 257 2.98 9.77 -16.74
CA PRO A 257 1.83 8.92 -16.45
C PRO A 257 0.81 8.77 -17.58
N ASN A 258 0.70 9.77 -18.47
CA ASN A 258 -0.12 9.66 -19.68
C ASN A 258 0.25 8.45 -20.55
N GLN A 259 1.49 7.97 -20.53
CA GLN A 259 1.88 6.75 -21.24
C GLN A 259 1.16 5.50 -20.71
N ILE A 260 0.84 5.46 -19.40
CA ILE A 260 0.01 4.39 -18.83
C ILE A 260 -1.43 4.53 -19.33
N ILE A 261 -1.97 5.76 -19.32
CA ILE A 261 -3.33 6.05 -19.79
C ILE A 261 -3.49 5.65 -21.26
N ASP A 262 -2.52 6.03 -22.10
CA ASP A 262 -2.49 5.72 -23.53
C ASP A 262 -2.39 4.20 -23.76
N LEU A 263 -1.44 3.53 -23.09
CA LEU A 263 -1.27 2.07 -23.17
C LEU A 263 -2.56 1.32 -22.79
N MET A 264 -3.24 1.74 -21.73
CA MET A 264 -4.49 1.15 -21.27
C MET A 264 -5.64 1.44 -22.25
N ALA A 265 -5.69 2.66 -22.80
CA ALA A 265 -6.70 3.05 -23.78
C ALA A 265 -6.63 2.21 -25.07
N GLU A 266 -5.42 1.88 -25.53
CA GLU A 266 -5.17 1.01 -26.69
C GLU A 266 -5.78 -0.39 -26.53
N ILE A 267 -5.84 -0.89 -25.29
CA ILE A 267 -6.40 -2.21 -24.97
C ILE A 267 -7.84 -2.15 -24.41
N GLY A 268 -8.52 -1.02 -24.60
CA GLY A 268 -9.96 -0.90 -24.37
C GLY A 268 -10.36 -0.44 -22.96
N TYR A 269 -9.42 0.12 -22.19
CA TYR A 269 -9.70 0.64 -20.84
C TYR A 269 -9.98 2.15 -20.84
N ASP A 270 -10.82 2.57 -19.89
CA ASP A 270 -10.99 3.96 -19.50
C ASP A 270 -10.31 4.21 -18.15
N CYS A 271 -9.77 5.41 -17.96
CA CYS A 271 -9.16 5.86 -16.71
C CYS A 271 -10.17 6.67 -15.88
N PHE A 272 -10.11 6.51 -14.56
CA PHE A 272 -10.99 7.18 -13.61
C PHE A 272 -10.23 7.62 -12.35
N THR A 273 -10.66 8.72 -11.75
CA THR A 273 -10.32 9.12 -10.38
C THR A 273 -11.49 8.83 -9.43
N VAL A 274 -11.30 9.07 -8.13
CA VAL A 274 -12.37 8.97 -7.12
C VAL A 274 -12.92 10.34 -6.78
N CYS A 275 -14.25 10.48 -6.79
CA CYS A 275 -14.96 11.68 -6.36
C CYS A 275 -16.21 11.27 -5.54
N ASP A 276 -16.30 11.68 -4.27
CA ASP A 276 -17.42 11.34 -3.36
C ASP A 276 -17.80 9.84 -3.42
N HIS A 277 -16.81 8.93 -3.36
CA HIS A 277 -16.97 7.46 -3.47
C HIS A 277 -17.36 6.91 -4.85
N ASN A 278 -17.41 7.75 -5.89
CA ASN A 278 -17.76 7.35 -7.25
C ASN A 278 -16.56 7.49 -8.20
N LEU A 279 -16.62 6.78 -9.33
CA LEU A 279 -15.69 6.93 -10.44
C LEU A 279 -15.94 8.27 -11.17
N SER A 280 -14.92 9.08 -11.34
CA SER A 280 -14.94 10.25 -12.23
C SER A 280 -14.03 10.00 -13.42
N ARG A 281 -14.51 10.22 -14.65
CA ARG A 281 -13.69 9.96 -15.85
C ARG A 281 -12.48 10.89 -15.86
N PHE A 282 -11.33 10.29 -16.14
CA PHE A 282 -10.06 11.00 -16.25
C PHE A 282 -9.40 10.65 -17.58
N SER A 283 -8.71 11.61 -18.19
CA SER A 283 -8.13 11.41 -19.53
C SER A 283 -6.76 12.02 -19.74
N LEU A 284 -6.34 12.98 -18.90
CA LEU A 284 -5.07 13.65 -19.08
C LEU A 284 -4.49 14.07 -17.74
N MET A 285 -3.28 13.59 -17.46
CA MET A 285 -2.43 14.04 -16.38
C MET A 285 -1.64 15.28 -16.83
N ASP A 286 -1.66 16.34 -16.02
CA ASP A 286 -0.91 17.58 -16.22
C ASP A 286 -0.29 18.13 -14.92
N ASP A 287 0.24 19.36 -14.94
CA ASP A 287 0.86 19.99 -13.76
C ASP A 287 -0.14 20.37 -12.66
N THR A 288 -1.44 20.36 -12.96
CA THR A 288 -2.52 20.76 -12.05
C THR A 288 -3.26 19.58 -11.42
N THR A 289 -3.03 18.36 -11.92
CA THR A 289 -3.63 17.14 -11.36
C THR A 289 -3.19 16.93 -9.91
N LEU A 290 -4.17 16.80 -9.01
CA LEU A 290 -3.94 16.59 -7.57
C LEU A 290 -4.11 15.12 -7.19
N GLU A 291 -4.91 14.39 -7.95
CA GLU A 291 -5.21 12.99 -7.76
C GLU A 291 -3.97 12.14 -7.99
N THR A 292 -3.75 11.20 -7.08
CA THR A 292 -2.62 10.24 -7.15
C THR A 292 -3.13 8.84 -7.46
N ASN A 293 -4.35 8.52 -7.06
CA ASN A 293 -4.96 7.20 -7.19
C ASN A 293 -5.97 7.15 -8.33
N PHE A 294 -5.87 6.10 -9.15
CA PHE A 294 -6.65 5.93 -10.37
C PHE A 294 -7.18 4.51 -10.51
N PHE A 295 -8.28 4.40 -11.23
CA PHE A 295 -8.87 3.14 -11.64
C PHE A 295 -8.84 3.00 -13.16
N PHE A 296 -8.55 1.80 -13.65
CA PHE A 296 -8.77 1.42 -15.04
C PHE A 296 -9.83 0.32 -15.12
N LEU A 297 -10.89 0.60 -15.88
CA LEU A 297 -11.94 -0.37 -16.16
C LEU A 297 -12.09 -0.57 -17.68
N HIS A 298 -12.11 -1.81 -18.14
CA HIS A 298 -12.33 -2.15 -19.55
C HIS A 298 -13.76 -1.80 -19.98
N ARG A 299 -13.90 -1.02 -21.05
CA ARG A 299 -15.16 -0.42 -21.55
C ARG A 299 -16.29 -1.44 -21.71
N GLU A 300 -16.01 -2.56 -22.34
CA GLU A 300 -17.03 -3.60 -22.60
C GLU A 300 -17.26 -4.50 -21.39
N LYS A 301 -16.20 -5.17 -20.90
CA LYS A 301 -16.29 -6.14 -19.80
C LYS A 301 -16.85 -5.54 -18.51
N HIS A 302 -16.50 -4.29 -18.19
CA HIS A 302 -16.92 -3.63 -16.95
C HIS A 302 -17.96 -2.54 -17.19
N SER A 303 -18.69 -2.60 -18.32
CA SER A 303 -19.70 -1.60 -18.69
C SER A 303 -20.76 -1.39 -17.60
N GLN A 304 -21.19 -2.46 -16.93
CA GLN A 304 -22.15 -2.38 -15.83
C GLN A 304 -21.56 -1.70 -14.59
N GLN A 305 -20.34 -2.03 -14.19
CA GLN A 305 -19.63 -1.36 -13.08
C GLN A 305 -19.45 0.13 -13.39
N ILE A 306 -19.02 0.46 -14.60
CA ILE A 306 -18.85 1.86 -15.04
C ILE A 306 -20.20 2.60 -14.93
N GLN A 307 -21.30 2.02 -15.41
CA GLN A 307 -22.63 2.66 -15.31
C GLN A 307 -23.10 2.83 -13.87
N THR A 308 -22.82 1.86 -12.99
CA THR A 308 -23.26 1.88 -11.59
C THR A 308 -22.50 2.90 -10.76
N PHE A 309 -21.17 2.99 -10.94
CA PHE A 309 -20.29 3.76 -10.06
C PHE A 309 -19.84 5.10 -10.63
N ILE A 310 -20.21 5.47 -11.87
CA ILE A 310 -19.81 6.77 -12.42
C ILE A 310 -20.56 7.92 -11.74
N SER A 311 -19.83 8.96 -11.34
CA SER A 311 -20.42 10.17 -10.80
C SER A 311 -21.28 10.85 -11.86
N THR A 312 -22.48 11.26 -11.47
CA THR A 312 -23.36 12.08 -12.31
C THR A 312 -23.02 13.57 -12.25
N LYS A 313 -22.13 13.97 -11.32
CA LYS A 313 -21.62 15.34 -11.24
C LYS A 313 -20.43 15.47 -12.18
N THR A 314 -20.57 16.29 -13.21
CA THR A 314 -19.43 16.75 -14.02
C THR A 314 -18.56 17.63 -13.12
N THR A 315 -17.29 17.27 -12.95
CA THR A 315 -16.29 18.17 -12.37
C THR A 315 -16.21 19.41 -13.26
N SER A 316 -16.69 20.53 -12.73
CA SER A 316 -16.73 21.85 -13.39
C SER A 316 -15.40 22.57 -13.28
#